data_AF-A0A7C3B1L8-F1
#
_entry.id   AF-A0A7C3B1L8-F1
#
_cell.length_a   1.000
_cell.length_b   1.000
_cell.length_c   1.000
_cell.angle_alpha   90.00
_cell.angle_beta   90.00
_cell.angle_gamma   90.00
#
_symmetry.space_group_name_H-M   'P 1'
#
loop_
_entity.id
_entity.type
_entity.pdbx_description
1 polymer ?
#
loop_
_entity_poly.entity_id
_entity_poly.type
_entity_poly.pdbx_seq_one_letter_code
_entity_poly.pdbx_strand_id
1 'polypeptide(L)'
;MAEVIGDNGDGKKLVDLLNELVEQRHASSSASVRSIIKAAIISAEQIIDSVKMRAMGEAQQEAVKIIIEAKREAQRIKEVETPVQEDAAEDIIFEAEKAGGERVEETTHTQEEAVQLQEEVAERTMEAETPQQEEPASVEAVVEDKVSGKFEAKEGAGKEESEIIATKAERESLYTGEVELTVEAPLEPTIISKLYNFLQTTPEIKFIRTMGSWNKGSIIIIMLDKPLSLLSVLASKLPEADVVPERDVPTADRRRARKITISLRNK
;
A
#
# COMPACT_ATOMS: atom_id res chain seq x y z
N MET A 1 -37.44 59.46 39.79
CA MET A 1 -37.58 58.28 40.67
C MET A 1 -37.90 57.10 39.75
N ALA A 2 -36.96 56.17 39.60
CA ALA A 2 -37.15 54.95 38.83
C ALA A 2 -36.80 53.78 39.75
N GLU A 3 -37.77 52.89 39.97
CA GLU A 3 -37.71 51.74 40.86
C GLU A 3 -37.30 50.52 40.02
N VAL A 4 -36.20 49.87 40.40
CA VAL A 4 -35.67 48.68 39.73
C VAL A 4 -36.21 47.46 40.47
N ILE A 5 -37.07 46.69 39.81
CA ILE A 5 -37.57 45.40 40.27
C ILE A 5 -36.53 44.34 39.89
N GLY A 6 -35.90 43.73 40.90
CA GLY A 6 -34.95 42.63 40.72
C GLY A 6 -35.66 41.28 40.74
N ASP A 7 -35.64 40.57 39.61
CA ASP A 7 -36.08 39.19 39.45
C ASP A 7 -34.97 38.23 39.88
N ASN A 8 -35.16 37.58 41.03
CA ASN A 8 -34.23 36.61 41.63
C ASN A 8 -35.05 35.43 42.15
N GLY A 9 -35.24 34.37 41.37
CA GLY A 9 -36.00 33.21 41.87
C GLY A 9 -35.84 31.86 41.17
N ASP A 10 -35.74 31.82 39.84
CA ASP A 10 -36.11 30.58 39.14
C ASP A 10 -34.93 29.75 38.59
N GLY A 11 -33.72 30.32 38.51
CA GLY A 11 -32.56 29.62 37.92
C GLY A 11 -32.05 28.43 38.74
N LYS A 12 -32.08 28.50 40.08
CA LYS A 12 -31.51 27.44 40.93
C LYS A 12 -32.34 26.16 40.94
N LYS A 13 -33.67 26.28 40.95
CA LYS A 13 -34.57 25.10 40.96
C LYS A 13 -34.45 24.26 39.70
N LEU A 14 -34.11 24.88 38.58
CA LEU A 14 -33.96 24.20 37.29
C LEU A 14 -32.67 23.39 37.22
N VAL A 15 -31.61 23.86 37.89
CA VAL A 15 -30.33 23.14 38.00
C VAL A 15 -30.46 21.92 38.90
N ASP A 16 -31.17 22.04 40.04
CA ASP A 16 -31.38 20.91 40.96
C ASP A 16 -32.23 19.80 40.30
N LEU A 17 -33.28 20.17 39.55
CA LEU A 17 -34.11 19.22 38.80
C LEU A 17 -33.35 18.50 37.68
N LEU A 18 -32.41 19.17 37.01
CA LEU A 18 -31.58 18.54 35.97
C LEU A 18 -30.57 17.56 36.57
N ASN A 19 -29.99 17.87 37.73
CA ASN A 19 -29.09 16.95 38.41
C ASN A 19 -29.81 15.69 38.92
N GLU A 20 -31.01 15.83 39.48
CA GLU A 20 -31.80 14.70 39.96
C GLU A 20 -32.23 13.76 38.81
N LEU A 21 -32.51 14.32 37.62
CA LEU A 21 -32.85 13.54 36.42
C LEU A 21 -31.65 12.74 35.86
N VAL A 22 -30.44 13.30 35.96
CA VAL A 22 -29.19 12.64 35.55
C VAL A 22 -28.88 11.48 36.49
N GLU A 23 -29.01 11.67 37.80
CA GLU A 23 -28.77 10.61 38.79
C GLU A 23 -29.78 9.45 38.66
N GLN A 24 -31.05 9.74 38.36
CA GLN A 24 -32.06 8.69 38.17
C GLN A 24 -31.81 7.79 36.95
N ARG A 25 -31.17 8.29 35.88
CA ARG A 25 -30.83 7.47 34.69
C ARG A 25 -29.73 6.45 34.94
N HIS A 26 -28.88 6.65 35.93
CA HIS A 26 -27.78 5.73 36.22
C HIS A 26 -28.22 4.51 37.05
N ALA A 27 -29.37 4.58 37.73
CA ALA A 27 -29.73 3.59 38.74
C ALA A 27 -30.61 2.41 38.25
N SER A 28 -31.40 2.53 37.16
CA SER A 28 -32.44 1.51 36.88
C SER A 28 -32.44 0.87 35.48
N SER A 29 -31.47 1.17 34.61
CA SER A 29 -31.40 0.61 33.23
C SER A 29 -30.06 -0.07 32.89
N SER A 30 -29.11 -0.11 33.82
CA SER A 30 -27.70 -0.36 33.46
C SER A 30 -27.27 -1.83 33.43
N ALA A 31 -27.83 -2.73 34.25
CA ALA A 31 -27.33 -4.11 34.35
C ALA A 31 -27.69 -4.99 33.13
N SER A 32 -28.96 -4.95 32.69
CA SER A 32 -29.42 -5.73 31.53
C SER A 32 -28.79 -5.26 30.22
N VAL A 33 -28.72 -3.94 30.02
CA VAL A 33 -28.08 -3.35 28.83
C VAL A 33 -26.58 -3.65 28.80
N ARG A 34 -25.88 -3.54 29.93
CA ARG A 34 -24.44 -3.91 30.00
C ARG A 34 -24.22 -5.39 29.72
N SER A 35 -25.12 -6.28 30.15
CA SER A 35 -25.03 -7.71 29.85
C SER A 35 -25.22 -7.99 28.35
N ILE A 36 -26.17 -7.31 27.70
CA ILE A 36 -26.41 -7.44 26.25
C ILE A 36 -25.19 -6.93 25.47
N ILE A 37 -24.63 -5.78 25.87
CA ILE A 37 -23.43 -5.22 25.22
C ILE A 37 -22.23 -6.17 25.37
N LYS A 38 -21.99 -6.72 26.58
CA LYS A 38 -20.91 -7.71 26.79
C LYS A 38 -21.08 -8.96 25.94
N ALA A 39 -22.30 -9.50 25.85
CA ALA A 39 -22.59 -10.66 25.00
C ALA A 39 -22.37 -10.34 23.51
N ALA A 40 -22.75 -9.14 23.06
CA ALA A 40 -22.53 -8.71 21.69
C ALA A 40 -21.04 -8.56 21.35
N ILE A 41 -20.23 -8.03 22.27
CA ILE A 41 -18.77 -7.91 22.10
C ILE A 41 -18.14 -9.30 21.95
N ILE A 42 -18.44 -10.23 22.88
CA ILE A 42 -17.93 -11.60 22.83
C ILE A 42 -18.35 -12.29 21.53
N SER A 43 -19.59 -12.10 21.09
CA SER A 43 -20.06 -12.66 19.82
C SER A 43 -19.33 -12.07 18.61
N ALA A 44 -19.00 -10.78 18.63
CA ALA A 44 -18.26 -10.14 17.54
C ALA A 44 -16.82 -10.67 17.45
N GLU A 45 -16.15 -10.84 18.60
CA GLU A 45 -14.81 -11.44 18.69
C GLU A 45 -14.79 -12.86 18.10
N GLN A 46 -15.77 -13.69 18.45
CA GLN A 46 -15.90 -15.05 17.90
C GLN A 46 -16.10 -15.06 16.37
N ILE A 47 -16.86 -14.10 15.83
CA ILE A 47 -17.04 -13.96 14.37
C ILE A 47 -15.72 -13.57 13.71
N ILE A 48 -14.97 -12.63 14.29
CA ILE A 48 -13.67 -12.20 13.78
C ILE A 48 -12.69 -13.38 13.74
N ASP A 49 -12.61 -14.17 14.82
CA ASP A 49 -11.75 -15.35 14.87
C ASP A 49 -12.16 -16.41 13.85
N SER A 50 -13.46 -16.66 13.69
CA SER A 50 -13.98 -17.60 12.69
C SER A 50 -13.64 -17.17 11.25
N VAL A 51 -13.80 -15.88 10.93
CA VAL A 51 -13.46 -15.32 9.62
C VAL A 51 -11.95 -15.40 9.37
N LYS A 52 -11.14 -15.05 10.37
CA LYS A 52 -9.68 -15.13 10.29
C LYS A 52 -9.20 -16.55 10.02
N MET A 53 -9.72 -17.53 10.77
CA MET A 53 -9.38 -18.95 10.58
C MET A 53 -9.79 -19.46 9.21
N ARG A 54 -10.97 -19.08 8.72
CA ARG A 54 -11.43 -19.46 7.37
C ARG A 54 -10.54 -18.86 6.29
N ALA A 55 -10.25 -17.56 6.37
CA ALA A 55 -9.41 -16.86 5.40
C ALA A 55 -7.99 -17.45 5.35
N MET A 56 -7.41 -17.79 6.52
CA MET A 56 -6.12 -18.49 6.59
C MET A 56 -6.18 -19.88 5.94
N GLY A 57 -7.23 -20.65 6.20
CA GLY A 57 -7.42 -21.96 5.60
C GLY A 57 -7.57 -21.90 4.07
N GLU A 58 -8.37 -20.97 3.55
CA GLU A 58 -8.56 -20.76 2.11
C GLU A 58 -7.25 -20.33 1.43
N ALA A 59 -6.52 -19.39 2.03
CA ALA A 59 -5.22 -18.94 1.52
C ALA A 59 -4.18 -20.07 1.49
N GLN A 60 -4.13 -20.92 2.52
CA GLN A 60 -3.25 -22.08 2.55
C GLN A 60 -3.61 -23.10 1.45
N GLN A 61 -4.90 -23.37 1.26
CA GLN A 61 -5.37 -24.28 0.21
C GLN A 61 -5.02 -23.76 -1.18
N GLU A 62 -5.21 -22.46 -1.43
CA GLU A 62 -4.88 -21.84 -2.71
C GLU A 62 -3.36 -21.84 -2.97
N ALA A 63 -2.54 -21.55 -1.95
CA ALA A 63 -1.09 -21.63 -2.07
C ALA A 63 -0.61 -23.06 -2.42
N VAL A 64 -1.18 -24.09 -1.78
CA VAL A 64 -0.87 -25.49 -2.11
C VAL A 64 -1.25 -25.81 -3.56
N LYS A 65 -2.41 -25.34 -4.03
CA LYS A 65 -2.86 -25.53 -5.41
C LYS A 65 -1.88 -24.90 -6.41
N ILE A 66 -1.43 -23.68 -6.15
CA ILE A 66 -0.45 -22.97 -7.01
C ILE A 66 0.87 -23.75 -7.05
N ILE A 67 1.37 -24.24 -5.91
CA ILE A 67 2.62 -25.04 -5.86
C ILE A 67 2.48 -26.33 -6.67
N ILE A 68 1.35 -27.03 -6.56
CA ILE A 68 1.10 -28.25 -7.34
C ILE A 68 1.05 -27.94 -8.84
N GLU A 69 0.38 -26.87 -9.23
CA GLU A 69 0.27 -26.45 -10.63
C GLU A 69 1.63 -26.03 -11.20
N ALA A 70 2.41 -25.24 -10.46
CA ALA A 70 3.76 -24.84 -10.85
C ALA A 70 4.70 -26.05 -11.00
N LYS A 71 4.63 -27.02 -10.08
CA LYS A 71 5.41 -28.28 -10.21
C LYS A 71 5.02 -29.07 -11.45
N ARG A 72 3.73 -29.15 -11.76
CA ARG A 72 3.24 -29.83 -12.97
C ARG A 72 3.71 -29.12 -14.23
N GLU A 73 3.66 -27.79 -14.27
CA GLU A 73 4.13 -26.99 -15.41
C GLU A 73 5.64 -27.16 -15.61
N ALA A 74 6.43 -27.08 -14.55
CA ALA A 74 7.88 -27.29 -14.61
C ALA A 74 8.24 -28.70 -15.15
N GLN A 75 7.46 -29.72 -14.79
CA GLN A 75 7.65 -31.06 -15.34
C GLN A 75 7.32 -31.13 -16.84
N ARG A 76 6.25 -30.48 -17.29
CA ARG A 76 5.93 -30.43 -18.74
C ARG A 76 7.02 -29.73 -19.54
N ILE A 77 7.60 -28.65 -19.03
CA ILE A 77 8.71 -27.96 -19.70
C ILE A 77 9.93 -28.88 -19.81
N LYS A 78 10.25 -29.62 -18.73
CA LYS A 78 11.36 -30.59 -18.73
C LYS A 78 11.16 -31.71 -19.75
N GLU A 79 9.94 -32.20 -19.93
CA GLU A 79 9.61 -33.25 -20.91
C GLU A 79 9.67 -32.74 -22.37
N VAL A 80 9.39 -31.45 -22.61
CA VAL A 80 9.47 -30.85 -23.96
C VAL A 80 10.90 -30.51 -24.37
N GLU A 81 11.81 -30.23 -23.42
CA GLU A 81 13.23 -29.94 -23.70
C GLU A 81 14.09 -31.18 -23.98
N THR A 82 13.53 -32.40 -23.90
CA THR A 82 14.18 -33.63 -24.37
C THR A 82 13.24 -34.36 -25.33
N PRO A 83 13.29 -34.14 -26.66
CA PRO A 83 14.20 -34.94 -27.50
C PRO A 83 14.61 -34.28 -28.85
N VAL A 84 15.81 -33.71 -28.98
CA VAL A 84 16.44 -33.44 -30.31
C VAL A 84 17.95 -33.71 -30.34
N GLN A 85 18.59 -34.16 -29.25
CA GLN A 85 20.05 -34.39 -29.23
C GLN A 85 20.51 -35.84 -29.06
N GLU A 86 19.61 -36.83 -29.09
CA GLU A 86 20.03 -38.25 -29.08
C GLU A 86 20.17 -38.87 -30.48
N ASP A 87 19.55 -38.33 -31.54
CA ASP A 87 19.68 -38.88 -32.91
C ASP A 87 20.84 -38.26 -33.74
N ALA A 88 21.62 -37.33 -33.17
CA ALA A 88 22.77 -36.71 -33.86
C ALA A 88 24.13 -37.08 -33.27
N ALA A 89 24.17 -37.93 -32.23
CA ALA A 89 25.39 -38.32 -31.53
C ALA A 89 25.83 -39.77 -31.80
N GLU A 90 25.08 -40.57 -32.57
CA GLU A 90 25.53 -41.92 -32.96
C GLU A 90 26.44 -41.92 -34.21
N ASP A 91 26.49 -40.83 -34.99
CA ASP A 91 27.32 -40.75 -36.22
C ASP A 91 28.71 -40.12 -36.02
N ILE A 92 29.06 -39.65 -34.81
CA ILE A 92 30.36 -38.98 -34.54
C ILE A 92 31.31 -39.86 -33.71
N ILE A 93 30.85 -40.98 -33.14
CA ILE A 93 31.69 -41.88 -32.33
C ILE A 93 32.43 -42.93 -33.19
N PHE A 94 32.15 -43.04 -34.50
CA PHE A 94 32.87 -43.98 -35.38
C PHE A 94 34.20 -43.43 -35.95
N GLU A 95 34.50 -42.13 -35.81
CA GLU A 95 35.74 -41.53 -36.35
C GLU A 95 36.85 -41.25 -35.32
N ALA A 96 36.64 -41.55 -34.03
CA ALA A 96 37.65 -41.34 -32.97
C ALA A 96 38.34 -42.64 -32.51
N GLU A 97 38.04 -43.80 -33.10
CA GLU A 97 38.62 -45.11 -32.73
C GLU A 97 39.88 -45.48 -33.55
N LYS A 98 40.60 -44.47 -34.07
CA LYS A 98 41.86 -44.67 -34.83
C LYS A 98 42.95 -43.64 -34.49
N ALA A 99 43.04 -43.24 -33.23
CA ALA A 99 44.26 -42.65 -32.68
C ALA A 99 44.41 -43.15 -31.24
N GLY A 100 45.53 -43.83 -30.97
CA GLY A 100 45.81 -44.54 -29.72
C GLY A 100 45.56 -43.70 -28.46
N GLY A 101 45.25 -44.32 -27.34
CA GLY A 101 45.90 -45.50 -26.83
C GLY A 101 46.73 -45.07 -25.61
N GLU A 102 46.36 -45.62 -24.45
CA GLU A 102 47.14 -45.67 -23.22
C GLU A 102 47.23 -44.35 -22.40
N ARG A 103 46.58 -44.31 -21.22
CA ARG A 103 47.28 -44.42 -19.92
C ARG A 103 46.48 -43.78 -18.74
N VAL A 104 45.98 -44.67 -17.87
CA VAL A 104 46.08 -44.68 -16.38
C VAL A 104 45.18 -43.76 -15.52
N GLU A 105 44.38 -44.48 -14.71
CA GLU A 105 44.08 -44.36 -13.26
C GLU A 105 43.57 -43.02 -12.69
N GLU A 106 42.35 -43.04 -12.14
CA GLU A 106 42.06 -43.21 -10.70
C GLU A 106 42.15 -41.89 -9.94
N THR A 107 41.02 -41.40 -9.45
CA THR A 107 40.91 -40.91 -8.07
C THR A 107 39.44 -40.70 -7.70
N THR A 108 39.10 -41.39 -6.63
CA THR A 108 37.90 -41.30 -5.82
C THR A 108 37.94 -40.06 -4.91
N HIS A 109 36.78 -39.79 -4.30
CA HIS A 109 36.57 -38.99 -3.07
C HIS A 109 36.50 -37.46 -3.13
N THR A 110 35.36 -36.91 -2.67
CA THR A 110 35.16 -35.96 -1.52
C THR A 110 33.67 -35.52 -1.59
N GLN A 111 32.72 -36.02 -0.78
CA GLN A 111 32.42 -35.78 0.66
C GLN A 111 31.87 -34.37 0.96
N GLU A 112 30.65 -34.31 1.53
CA GLU A 112 30.06 -33.33 2.48
C GLU A 112 28.53 -33.48 2.40
N GLU A 113 27.80 -34.17 3.29
CA GLU A 113 27.71 -34.09 4.76
C GLU A 113 27.24 -32.72 5.27
N ALA A 114 25.93 -32.58 5.53
CA ALA A 114 25.35 -31.87 6.69
C ALA A 114 23.81 -31.71 6.53
N VAL A 115 23.06 -32.75 6.87
CA VAL A 115 21.64 -32.62 7.24
C VAL A 115 21.56 -32.99 8.71
N GLN A 116 21.74 -32.00 9.58
CA GLN A 116 21.33 -32.10 10.98
C GLN A 116 21.35 -30.72 11.66
N LEU A 117 20.28 -30.48 12.42
CA LEU A 117 20.11 -29.50 13.50
C LEU A 117 19.68 -28.08 13.11
N GLN A 118 18.40 -27.78 13.35
CA GLN A 118 17.92 -26.72 14.27
C GLN A 118 16.38 -26.65 14.14
N GLU A 119 15.67 -27.59 14.76
CA GLU A 119 14.89 -27.34 15.99
C GLU A 119 15.41 -26.20 16.88
N GLU A 120 14.47 -25.47 17.47
CA GLU A 120 14.63 -24.45 18.50
C GLU A 120 14.91 -23.02 18.01
N VAL A 121 13.92 -22.14 18.25
CA VAL A 121 14.02 -20.73 18.71
C VAL A 121 12.89 -19.92 18.07
N ALA A 122 11.80 -19.75 18.84
CA ALA A 122 11.12 -18.47 19.06
C ALA A 122 9.74 -18.68 19.71
N GLU A 123 9.71 -19.45 20.80
CA GLU A 123 8.73 -19.22 21.85
C GLU A 123 9.26 -18.01 22.64
N ARG A 124 8.81 -16.79 22.33
CA ARG A 124 8.97 -15.64 23.22
C ARG A 124 8.08 -14.45 22.85
N THR A 125 7.30 -14.08 23.84
CA THR A 125 6.93 -12.71 24.20
C THR A 125 5.89 -12.03 23.33
N MET A 126 4.64 -12.02 23.81
CA MET A 126 3.88 -10.77 23.91
C MET A 126 3.13 -10.77 25.24
N GLU A 127 3.81 -10.27 26.26
CA GLU A 127 3.17 -9.65 27.43
C GLU A 127 2.33 -8.45 26.97
N ALA A 128 1.28 -8.21 27.75
CA ALA A 128 0.29 -7.18 27.55
C ALA A 128 0.88 -5.77 27.56
N GLU A 129 0.61 -5.00 26.51
CA GLU A 129 0.70 -3.54 26.55
C GLU A 129 -0.70 -2.92 26.44
N THR A 130 -1.13 -2.38 27.57
CA THR A 130 -2.13 -1.32 27.72
C THR A 130 -1.73 -0.06 26.95
N PRO A 131 -2.62 0.55 26.15
CA PRO A 131 -2.47 1.95 25.77
C PRO A 131 -3.17 2.83 26.82
N GLN A 132 -2.35 3.55 27.60
CA GLN A 132 -2.81 4.72 28.33
C GLN A 132 -3.10 5.86 27.35
N GLN A 133 -4.29 6.40 27.57
CA GLN A 133 -4.87 7.62 27.04
C GLN A 133 -4.17 8.84 27.68
N GLU A 134 -3.66 9.77 26.87
CA GLU A 134 -3.50 11.17 27.31
C GLU A 134 -3.59 12.14 26.13
N GLU A 135 -4.22 13.28 26.44
CA GLU A 135 -4.84 14.27 25.57
C GLU A 135 -3.88 15.19 24.78
N PRO A 136 -4.42 15.91 23.76
CA PRO A 136 -3.65 16.82 22.91
C PRO A 136 -3.43 18.19 23.57
N ALA A 137 -2.19 18.68 23.51
CA ALA A 137 -1.86 20.07 23.81
C ALA A 137 -1.72 20.88 22.52
N SER A 138 -2.59 21.89 22.44
CA SER A 138 -2.64 23.02 21.51
C SER A 138 -1.34 23.83 21.51
N VAL A 139 -0.86 24.27 20.33
CA VAL A 139 -0.08 25.51 20.20
C VAL A 139 -0.34 26.19 18.86
N GLU A 140 -0.97 27.36 18.91
CA GLU A 140 -1.01 28.40 17.88
C GLU A 140 0.34 29.15 17.81
N ALA A 141 0.79 29.51 16.61
CA ALA A 141 1.58 30.72 16.26
C ALA A 141 1.80 30.71 14.73
N VAL A 142 1.12 31.52 13.92
CA VAL A 142 1.35 32.95 13.64
C VAL A 142 2.83 33.31 13.51
N VAL A 143 3.35 33.30 12.28
CA VAL A 143 4.27 34.32 11.76
C VAL A 143 4.03 34.47 10.25
N GLU A 144 3.44 35.60 9.87
CA GLU A 144 3.61 36.17 8.52
C GLU A 144 5.04 36.69 8.41
N ASP A 145 5.77 36.33 7.34
CA ASP A 145 6.82 37.23 6.87
C ASP A 145 6.88 37.28 5.34
N LYS A 146 6.83 38.52 4.85
CA LYS A 146 6.95 38.92 3.46
C LYS A 146 8.42 39.16 3.18
N VAL A 147 9.02 38.39 2.29
CA VAL A 147 10.25 38.83 1.61
C VAL A 147 10.12 38.66 0.10
N SER A 148 9.89 39.79 -0.55
CA SER A 148 10.10 40.03 -1.97
C SER A 148 11.60 39.97 -2.24
N GLY A 149 12.06 38.90 -2.90
CA GLY A 149 13.43 38.73 -3.39
C GLY A 149 13.45 38.53 -4.90
N LYS A 150 13.72 39.62 -5.62
CA LYS A 150 14.02 39.64 -7.06
C LYS A 150 15.39 39.00 -7.28
N PHE A 151 15.45 37.80 -7.86
CA PHE A 151 16.70 37.17 -8.29
C PHE A 151 16.84 37.16 -9.80
N GLU A 152 17.96 37.72 -10.24
CA GLU A 152 18.42 37.81 -11.62
C GLU A 152 18.83 36.44 -12.16
N ALA A 153 18.58 36.26 -13.45
CA ALA A 153 18.98 35.11 -14.23
C ALA A 153 20.51 34.98 -14.26
N LYS A 154 21.03 33.85 -13.78
CA LYS A 154 22.35 33.35 -14.15
C LYS A 154 22.16 32.05 -14.95
N GLU A 155 22.40 32.15 -16.25
CA GLU A 155 22.72 30.99 -17.08
C GLU A 155 23.99 30.33 -16.54
N GLY A 156 23.82 29.14 -15.98
CA GLY A 156 24.90 28.24 -15.62
C GLY A 156 24.62 26.88 -16.26
N ALA A 157 25.25 26.65 -17.42
CA ALA A 157 25.28 25.34 -18.05
C ALA A 157 26.12 24.37 -17.19
N GLY A 158 25.52 23.27 -16.76
CA GLY A 158 26.27 22.20 -16.08
C GLY A 158 25.41 21.10 -15.46
N LYS A 159 25.23 20.01 -16.24
CA LYS A 159 24.95 18.62 -15.84
C LYS A 159 23.56 18.25 -15.30
N GLU A 160 22.74 17.75 -16.23
CA GLU A 160 21.99 16.49 -16.20
C GLU A 160 21.70 15.87 -14.81
N GLU A 161 20.69 16.37 -14.12
CA GLU A 161 19.71 15.53 -13.45
C GLU A 161 18.32 16.01 -13.87
N SER A 162 17.55 15.07 -14.41
CA SER A 162 16.36 15.31 -15.22
C SER A 162 15.18 15.87 -14.40
N GLU A 163 15.10 17.20 -14.30
CA GLU A 163 13.83 17.89 -14.07
C GLU A 163 12.93 17.67 -15.30
N ILE A 164 12.17 16.57 -15.28
CA ILE A 164 11.12 16.31 -16.28
C ILE A 164 9.96 17.25 -15.95
N ILE A 165 10.10 18.51 -16.33
CA ILE A 165 9.00 19.48 -16.31
C ILE A 165 8.01 18.98 -17.36
N ALA A 166 6.92 18.35 -16.92
CA ALA A 166 5.82 17.92 -17.76
C ALA A 166 5.42 19.07 -18.70
N THR A 167 5.51 18.81 -20.01
CA THR A 167 5.28 19.84 -21.03
C THR A 167 3.83 20.33 -20.96
N LYS A 168 3.56 21.59 -21.33
CA LYS A 168 2.19 22.15 -21.32
C LYS A 168 1.17 21.25 -22.04
N ALA A 169 1.58 20.61 -23.13
CA ALA A 169 0.76 19.70 -23.91
C ALA A 169 0.40 18.41 -23.16
N GLU A 170 1.31 17.87 -22.33
CA GLU A 170 1.03 16.70 -21.50
C GLU A 170 -0.02 17.02 -20.43
N ARG A 171 0.03 18.21 -19.82
CA ARG A 171 -0.96 18.62 -18.80
C ARG A 171 -2.39 18.70 -19.32
N GLU A 172 -2.56 18.94 -20.62
CA GLU A 172 -3.85 19.01 -21.30
C GLU A 172 -4.27 17.66 -21.92
N SER A 173 -3.43 16.63 -21.80
CA SER A 173 -3.74 15.31 -22.37
C SER A 173 -4.92 14.66 -21.64
N LEU A 174 -5.87 14.16 -22.42
CA LEU A 174 -7.03 13.42 -21.92
C LEU A 174 -6.65 11.95 -21.71
N TYR A 175 -6.90 11.45 -20.50
CA TYR A 175 -6.69 10.06 -20.11
C TYR A 175 -8.02 9.30 -20.12
N THR A 176 -7.98 8.06 -20.60
CA THR A 176 -9.15 7.15 -20.71
C THR A 176 -8.72 5.73 -20.37
N GLY A 177 -9.60 4.94 -19.76
CA GLY A 177 -9.33 3.54 -19.44
C GLY A 177 -8.49 3.35 -18.18
N GLU A 178 -7.67 2.31 -18.15
CA GLU A 178 -6.83 1.97 -16.99
C GLU A 178 -5.62 2.90 -16.89
N VAL A 179 -5.45 3.49 -15.70
CA VAL A 179 -4.32 4.35 -15.35
C VAL A 179 -3.68 3.85 -14.06
N GLU A 180 -2.36 3.76 -14.08
CA GLU A 180 -1.54 3.40 -12.94
C GLU A 180 -0.95 4.66 -12.31
N LEU A 181 -1.27 4.89 -11.03
CA LEU A 181 -0.72 5.98 -10.24
C LEU A 181 0.36 5.42 -9.32
N THR A 182 1.61 5.75 -9.57
CA THR A 182 2.74 5.42 -8.71
C THR A 182 2.97 6.56 -7.72
N VAL A 183 2.90 6.26 -6.43
CA VAL A 183 3.06 7.18 -5.31
C VAL A 183 4.42 6.88 -4.68
N GLU A 184 5.40 7.75 -4.85
CA GLU A 184 6.79 7.53 -4.39
C GLU A 184 7.00 7.88 -2.91
N ALA A 185 7.72 7.06 -2.16
CA ALA A 185 8.03 7.38 -0.76
C ALA A 185 9.29 8.28 -0.64
N PRO A 186 9.37 9.14 0.38
CA PRO A 186 8.37 9.41 1.42
C PRO A 186 7.34 10.47 0.99
N LEU A 187 6.04 10.17 1.15
CA LEU A 187 4.95 11.10 0.89
C LEU A 187 4.22 11.45 2.19
N GLU A 188 3.86 12.73 2.34
CA GLU A 188 3.16 13.19 3.55
C GLU A 188 1.73 12.60 3.63
N PRO A 189 1.28 12.13 4.81
CA PRO A 189 -0.06 11.57 4.99
C PRO A 189 -1.20 12.50 4.54
N THR A 190 -0.98 13.80 4.63
CA THR A 190 -1.93 14.84 4.19
C THR A 190 -2.15 14.80 2.68
N ILE A 191 -1.07 14.64 1.89
CA ILE A 191 -1.12 14.55 0.43
C ILE A 191 -1.86 13.29 0.00
N ILE A 192 -1.55 12.16 0.66
CA ILE A 192 -2.20 10.87 0.40
C ILE A 192 -3.69 10.94 0.70
N SER A 193 -4.06 11.54 1.84
CA SER A 193 -5.47 11.70 2.22
C SER A 193 -6.24 12.56 1.21
N LYS A 194 -5.64 13.67 0.74
CA LYS A 194 -6.20 14.51 -0.34
C LYS A 194 -6.37 13.72 -1.64
N LEU A 195 -5.37 12.91 -2.02
CA LEU A 195 -5.43 12.05 -3.21
C LEU A 195 -6.57 11.04 -3.12
N TYR A 196 -6.67 10.27 -2.03
CA TYR A 196 -7.75 9.28 -1.86
C TYR A 196 -9.13 9.93 -1.85
N ASN A 197 -9.30 11.05 -1.14
CA ASN A 197 -10.55 11.78 -1.12
C ASN A 197 -10.96 12.24 -2.53
N PHE A 198 -10.00 12.76 -3.32
CA PHE A 198 -10.26 13.12 -4.71
C PHE A 198 -10.69 11.92 -5.56
N LEU A 199 -9.95 10.79 -5.47
CA LEU A 199 -10.27 9.58 -6.22
C LEU A 199 -11.64 9.00 -5.84
N GLN A 200 -12.05 9.10 -4.57
CA GLN A 200 -13.33 8.59 -4.07
C GLN A 200 -14.52 9.50 -4.39
N THR A 201 -14.31 10.82 -4.42
CA THR A 201 -15.39 11.79 -4.66
C THR A 201 -15.65 12.07 -6.13
N THR A 202 -14.76 11.63 -7.03
CA THR A 202 -14.90 11.84 -8.48
C THR A 202 -15.59 10.63 -9.12
N PRO A 203 -16.87 10.72 -9.52
CA PRO A 203 -17.65 9.57 -9.99
C PRO A 203 -17.14 8.98 -11.31
N GLU A 204 -16.35 9.73 -12.09
CA GLU A 204 -15.70 9.24 -13.31
C GLU A 204 -14.53 8.28 -13.05
N ILE A 205 -14.07 8.18 -11.80
CA ILE A 205 -12.92 7.38 -11.39
C ILE A 205 -13.42 6.15 -10.63
N LYS A 206 -13.09 4.97 -11.13
CA LYS A 206 -13.31 3.69 -10.44
C LYS A 206 -12.02 3.16 -9.87
N PHE A 207 -12.02 2.89 -8.58
CA PHE A 207 -10.90 2.29 -7.90
C PHE A 207 -10.85 0.79 -8.20
N ILE A 208 -9.74 0.30 -8.76
CA ILE A 208 -9.56 -1.13 -9.03
C ILE A 208 -8.85 -1.79 -7.85
N ARG A 209 -7.64 -1.33 -7.53
CA ARG A 209 -6.83 -1.86 -6.43
C ARG A 209 -5.72 -0.90 -6.04
N THR A 210 -5.19 -1.07 -4.83
CA THR A 210 -3.93 -0.49 -4.39
C THR A 210 -2.95 -1.61 -4.02
N MET A 211 -1.69 -1.42 -4.35
CA MET A 211 -0.57 -2.29 -4.00
C MET A 211 0.52 -1.46 -3.31
N GLY A 212 1.33 -2.11 -2.47
CA GLY A 212 2.43 -1.47 -1.75
C GLY A 212 2.01 -0.79 -0.44
N SER A 213 2.88 0.06 0.10
CA SER A 213 2.64 0.80 1.34
C SER A 213 3.11 2.24 1.22
N TRP A 214 2.43 3.16 1.90
CA TRP A 214 2.72 4.59 1.79
C TRP A 214 4.16 4.96 2.18
N ASN A 215 4.78 4.18 3.07
CA ASN A 215 6.15 4.39 3.54
C ASN A 215 7.21 3.80 2.59
N LYS A 216 6.83 2.94 1.65
CA LYS A 216 7.75 2.27 0.70
C LYS A 216 7.41 2.54 -0.77
N GLY A 217 6.39 3.34 -1.01
CA GLY A 217 5.80 3.56 -2.31
C GLY A 217 4.58 2.67 -2.52
N SER A 218 3.59 3.23 -3.20
CA SER A 218 2.31 2.57 -3.46
C SER A 218 1.91 2.73 -4.92
N ILE A 219 1.24 1.73 -5.46
CA ILE A 219 0.70 1.74 -6.81
C ILE A 219 -0.82 1.66 -6.69
N ILE A 220 -1.51 2.68 -7.20
CA ILE A 220 -2.97 2.75 -7.22
C ILE A 220 -3.42 2.59 -8.66
N ILE A 221 -4.20 1.55 -8.95
CA ILE A 221 -4.75 1.32 -10.28
C ILE A 221 -6.19 1.80 -10.30
N ILE A 222 -6.49 2.71 -11.21
CA ILE A 222 -7.81 3.29 -11.41
C ILE A 222 -8.30 3.08 -12.85
N MET A 223 -9.61 3.04 -13.03
CA MET A 223 -10.26 3.03 -14.33
C MET A 223 -11.03 4.33 -14.52
N LEU A 224 -10.77 5.01 -15.64
CA LEU A 224 -11.47 6.22 -16.03
C LEU A 224 -12.57 5.88 -17.03
N ASP A 225 -13.83 6.08 -16.60
CA ASP A 225 -15.01 5.83 -17.44
C ASP A 225 -15.16 6.88 -18.55
N LYS A 226 -14.69 8.11 -18.30
CA LYS A 226 -14.73 9.24 -19.25
C LYS A 226 -13.33 9.83 -19.43
N PRO A 227 -13.06 10.44 -20.60
CA PRO A 227 -11.81 11.19 -20.80
C PRO A 227 -11.66 12.29 -19.75
N LEU A 228 -10.58 12.24 -18.97
CA LEU A 228 -10.29 13.20 -17.91
C LEU A 228 -8.86 13.71 -18.03
N SER A 229 -8.66 15.03 -17.86
CA SER A 229 -7.34 15.67 -17.81
C SER A 229 -6.68 15.43 -16.45
N LEU A 230 -6.36 14.16 -16.17
CA LEU A 230 -6.00 13.69 -14.84
C LEU A 230 -4.77 14.43 -14.27
N LEU A 231 -3.76 14.71 -15.09
CA LEU A 231 -2.59 15.48 -14.68
C LEU A 231 -2.94 16.89 -14.18
N SER A 232 -3.77 17.62 -14.93
CA SER A 232 -4.19 18.98 -14.54
C SER A 232 -4.99 18.97 -13.24
N VAL A 233 -5.90 18.01 -13.09
CA VAL A 233 -6.73 17.90 -11.88
C VAL A 233 -5.89 17.50 -10.67
N LEU A 234 -5.00 16.51 -10.80
CA LEU A 234 -4.10 16.08 -9.73
C LEU A 234 -3.16 17.22 -9.32
N ALA A 235 -2.53 17.91 -10.27
CA ALA A 235 -1.67 19.06 -9.99
C ALA A 235 -2.43 20.20 -9.28
N SER A 236 -3.71 20.40 -9.61
CA SER A 236 -4.55 21.39 -8.93
C SER A 236 -4.94 20.98 -7.50
N LYS A 237 -5.15 19.69 -7.25
CA LYS A 237 -5.57 19.18 -5.93
C LYS A 237 -4.40 18.91 -4.98
N LEU A 238 -3.23 18.66 -5.53
CA LEU A 238 -2.01 18.30 -4.80
C LEU A 238 -0.89 19.30 -5.14
N PRO A 239 -1.00 20.57 -4.72
CA PRO A 239 0.00 21.59 -5.04
C PRO A 239 1.38 21.31 -4.41
N GLU A 240 1.42 20.48 -3.36
CA GLU A 240 2.61 20.05 -2.61
C GLU A 240 3.34 18.86 -3.27
N ALA A 241 2.71 18.20 -4.25
CA ALA A 241 3.27 17.06 -4.95
C ALA A 241 3.64 17.41 -6.39
N ASP A 242 4.66 16.75 -6.91
CA ASP A 242 4.97 16.75 -8.33
C ASP A 242 4.31 15.56 -9.00
N VAL A 243 3.60 15.86 -10.10
CA VAL A 243 2.83 14.89 -10.87
C VAL A 243 3.45 14.80 -12.25
N VAL A 244 4.14 13.69 -12.51
CA VAL A 244 4.92 13.48 -13.73
C VAL A 244 4.32 12.32 -14.51
N PRO A 245 3.91 12.50 -15.77
CA PRO A 245 3.55 11.37 -16.62
C PRO A 245 4.79 10.53 -16.92
N GLU A 246 4.70 9.22 -16.72
CA GLU A 246 5.74 8.32 -17.16
C GLU A 246 5.55 8.06 -18.65
N ARG A 247 6.58 8.35 -19.45
CA ARG A 247 6.52 8.09 -20.89
C ARG A 247 6.44 6.58 -21.10
N ASP A 248 5.41 6.14 -21.83
CA ASP A 248 5.21 4.74 -22.19
C ASP A 248 6.49 4.19 -22.84
N VAL A 249 7.29 3.46 -22.05
CA VAL A 249 8.34 2.62 -22.62
C VAL A 249 7.59 1.48 -23.30
N PRO A 250 7.80 1.23 -24.61
CA PRO A 250 7.10 0.18 -25.33
C PRO A 250 7.53 -1.19 -24.81
N THR A 251 6.93 -1.62 -23.71
CA THR A 251 7.01 -2.99 -23.22
C THR A 251 6.06 -3.85 -24.05
N ALA A 252 6.47 -5.09 -24.32
CA ALA A 252 5.73 -6.02 -25.20
C ALA A 252 4.36 -6.44 -24.63
N ASP A 253 4.03 -6.03 -23.40
CA ASP A 253 2.77 -6.36 -22.76
C ASP A 253 1.60 -5.53 -23.32
N ARG A 254 0.58 -6.25 -23.79
CA ARG A 254 -0.55 -5.71 -24.56
C ARG A 254 -1.55 -4.88 -23.74
N ARG A 255 -1.34 -4.70 -22.44
CA ARG A 255 -2.20 -3.85 -21.59
C ARG A 255 -1.44 -2.58 -21.24
N ARG A 256 -1.46 -1.63 -22.18
CA ARG A 256 -0.86 -0.30 -22.03
C ARG A 256 -1.68 0.54 -21.05
N ALA A 257 -1.58 0.24 -19.76
CA ALA A 257 -2.03 1.16 -18.73
C ALA A 257 -1.09 2.36 -18.75
N ARG A 258 -1.63 3.58 -18.85
CA ARG A 258 -0.81 4.79 -18.78
C ARG A 258 -0.34 4.97 -17.35
N LYS A 259 0.92 5.34 -17.15
CA LYS A 259 1.51 5.49 -15.82
C LYS A 259 1.76 6.95 -15.47
N ILE A 260 1.41 7.34 -14.25
CA ILE A 260 1.62 8.68 -13.70
C ILE A 260 2.31 8.51 -12.34
N THR A 261 3.41 9.21 -12.16
CA THR A 261 4.17 9.23 -10.93
C THR A 261 3.83 10.48 -10.12
N ILE A 262 3.60 10.30 -8.82
CA ILE A 262 3.33 11.34 -7.83
C ILE A 262 4.44 11.25 -6.79
N SER A 263 5.22 12.31 -6.66
CA SER A 263 6.32 12.43 -5.71
C SER A 263 6.21 13.72 -4.90
N LEU A 264 6.91 13.80 -3.78
CA LEU A 264 6.96 15.02 -2.98
C LEU A 264 7.76 16.10 -3.75
N ARG A 265 7.24 17.32 -3.83
CA ARG A 265 8.01 18.41 -4.44
C ARG A 265 9.21 18.74 -3.55
N ASN A 266 10.41 18.63 -4.10
CA ASN A 266 11.63 19.10 -3.44
C ASN A 266 11.52 20.63 -3.26
N LYS A 267 11.52 21.09 -2.01
CA LYS A 267 11.53 22.52 -1.65
C LYS A 267 12.93 23.09 -1.70
#